data_AF-A0A2N2A1A3-F1
#
_entry.id   AF-A0A2N2A1A3-F1
#
_cell.length_a   1.000
_cell.length_b   1.000
_cell.length_c   1.000
_cell.angle_alpha   90.00
_cell.angle_beta   90.00
_cell.angle_gamma   90.00
#
_symmetry.space_group_name_H-M   'P 1'
#
loop_
_entity.id
_entity.type
_entity.pdbx_description
1 polymer ?
#
loop_
_entity_poly.entity_id
_entity_poly.type
_entity_poly.pdbx_seq_one_letter_code
_entity_poly.pdbx_strand_id
1 'polypeptide(L)'
;MEKLPVNPNCELSGTKYCAMLNMHTCAACTVRDSENKSEIKSDLDLYETLLPEGGVARLFESKDCQFCKTQVKGKRRGYAILDMAHPEPRRVQKWLFGTRPARIGTMIPVQMSVCTKCRRRFLMMEYLPVVVPVVVGFIALIVVSMDAVKNPLVDLSMFAPFGAWIVATLLGVIAGKLITDGLERGWRKEMETDVMRHPVIAEMVNKGWTPITAKSRTKLLFSKSRLAKGLGTGDGEQPLE
;
A
#
# COMPACT_ATOMS: atom_id res chain seq x y z
N MET A 1 -13.87 -19.56 -13.64
CA MET A 1 -14.38 -18.19 -13.41
C MET A 1 -15.79 -18.28 -12.87
N GLU A 2 -16.10 -17.53 -11.82
CA GLU A 2 -17.48 -17.36 -11.37
C GLU A 2 -18.13 -16.35 -12.33
N LYS A 3 -19.19 -16.75 -13.04
CA LYS A 3 -19.88 -15.85 -13.98
C LYS A 3 -20.47 -14.68 -13.19
N LEU A 4 -20.16 -13.45 -13.61
CA LEU A 4 -20.76 -12.26 -13.00
C LEU A 4 -22.29 -12.32 -13.18
N PRO A 5 -23.06 -11.94 -12.15
CA PRO A 5 -24.51 -11.94 -12.25
C PRO A 5 -24.96 -10.92 -13.29
N VAL A 6 -25.90 -11.36 -14.15
CA VAL A 6 -26.47 -10.54 -15.21
C VAL A 6 -27.71 -9.85 -14.66
N ASN A 7 -27.76 -8.52 -14.78
CA ASN A 7 -28.96 -7.72 -14.54
C ASN A 7 -29.41 -7.10 -15.87
N PRO A 8 -30.54 -7.56 -16.46
CA PRO A 8 -31.02 -7.05 -17.74
C PRO A 8 -31.41 -5.56 -17.70
N ASN A 9 -31.65 -4.99 -16.52
CA ASN A 9 -32.01 -3.58 -16.34
C ASN A 9 -30.78 -2.66 -16.16
N CYS A 10 -29.56 -3.17 -16.32
CA CYS A 10 -28.33 -2.40 -16.16
C CYS A 10 -27.51 -2.42 -17.46
N GLU A 11 -27.29 -1.26 -18.07
CA GLU A 11 -26.52 -1.11 -19.31
C GLU A 11 -25.04 -1.51 -19.22
N LEU A 12 -24.51 -1.68 -18.01
CA LEU A 12 -23.14 -2.15 -17.80
C LEU A 12 -23.08 -3.67 -17.70
N SER A 13 -24.20 -4.33 -17.36
CA SER A 13 -24.25 -5.77 -17.11
C SER A 13 -23.78 -6.55 -18.33
N GLY A 14 -22.90 -7.54 -18.11
CA GLY A 14 -22.36 -8.37 -19.20
C GLY A 14 -21.32 -7.68 -20.09
N THR A 15 -21.00 -6.41 -19.85
CA THR A 15 -19.99 -5.66 -20.65
C THR A 15 -18.60 -5.68 -19.99
N LYS A 16 -17.56 -5.27 -20.75
CA LYS A 16 -16.21 -5.05 -20.22
C LYS A 16 -16.18 -4.12 -19.00
N TYR A 17 -17.10 -3.15 -18.94
CA TYR A 17 -17.18 -2.18 -17.85
C TYR A 17 -17.61 -2.83 -16.53
N CYS A 18 -18.59 -3.76 -16.56
CA CYS A 18 -18.97 -4.51 -15.36
C CYS A 18 -17.87 -5.47 -14.91
N ALA A 19 -17.13 -6.06 -15.86
CA ALA A 19 -15.95 -6.88 -15.55
C ALA A 19 -14.85 -6.05 -14.89
N MET A 20 -14.58 -4.84 -15.38
CA MET A 20 -13.56 -3.92 -14.86
C MET A 20 -13.89 -3.41 -13.46
N LEU A 21 -15.16 -3.11 -13.18
CA LEU A 21 -15.63 -2.75 -11.83
C LEU A 21 -15.52 -3.91 -10.84
N ASN A 22 -15.63 -5.15 -11.34
CA ASN A 22 -15.45 -6.39 -10.60
C ASN A 22 -16.18 -6.43 -9.24
N MET A 23 -17.48 -6.12 -9.21
CA MET A 23 -18.22 -6.00 -7.93
C MET A 23 -18.78 -7.34 -7.41
N HIS A 24 -18.65 -8.43 -8.20
CA HIS A 24 -19.21 -9.79 -7.99
C HIS A 24 -20.72 -9.90 -7.87
N THR A 25 -21.41 -8.91 -7.29
CA THR A 25 -22.87 -8.88 -7.19
C THR A 25 -23.41 -7.51 -7.58
N CYS A 26 -24.57 -7.49 -8.24
CA CYS A 26 -25.23 -6.23 -8.59
C CYS A 26 -25.60 -5.42 -7.35
N ALA A 27 -25.96 -6.08 -6.24
CA ALA A 27 -26.28 -5.42 -4.97
C ALA A 27 -25.09 -4.67 -4.35
N ALA A 28 -23.85 -5.13 -4.59
CA ALA A 28 -22.65 -4.44 -4.12
C ALA A 28 -22.17 -3.35 -5.09
N CYS A 29 -22.73 -3.28 -6.30
CA CYS A 29 -22.26 -2.35 -7.34
C CYS A 29 -22.66 -0.91 -7.03
N THR A 30 -21.68 -0.07 -6.72
CA THR A 30 -21.86 1.33 -6.31
C THR A 30 -22.44 2.21 -7.41
N VAL A 31 -22.30 1.79 -8.67
CA VAL A 31 -22.80 2.53 -9.82
C VAL A 31 -24.07 1.91 -10.40
N ARG A 32 -24.68 0.91 -9.76
CA ARG A 32 -25.84 0.17 -10.31
C ARG A 32 -26.97 1.13 -10.71
N ASP A 33 -27.34 2.04 -9.82
CA ASP A 33 -28.51 2.92 -9.97
C ASP A 33 -28.11 4.34 -10.43
N SER A 34 -26.86 4.52 -10.91
CA SER A 34 -26.40 5.81 -11.41
C SER A 34 -27.04 6.15 -12.77
N GLU A 35 -27.59 7.35 -12.88
CA GLU A 35 -28.15 7.88 -14.14
C GLU A 35 -27.05 8.23 -15.17
N ASN A 36 -25.82 8.48 -14.72
CA ASN A 36 -24.69 8.92 -15.56
C ASN A 36 -23.85 7.74 -16.09
N LYS A 37 -24.49 6.72 -16.66
CA LYS A 37 -23.79 5.52 -17.17
C LYS A 37 -22.78 5.84 -18.28
N SER A 38 -23.09 6.81 -19.13
CA SER A 38 -22.20 7.26 -20.21
C SER A 38 -20.89 7.84 -19.67
N GLU A 39 -20.99 8.67 -18.64
CA GLU A 39 -19.85 9.26 -17.95
C GLU A 39 -18.99 8.20 -17.27
N ILE A 40 -19.63 7.22 -16.60
CA ILE A 40 -18.92 6.09 -15.99
C ILE A 40 -18.16 5.27 -17.04
N LYS A 41 -18.77 5.00 -18.20
CA LYS A 41 -18.11 4.30 -19.31
C LYS A 41 -16.88 5.08 -19.79
N SER A 42 -17.03 6.39 -20.01
CA SER A 42 -15.92 7.27 -20.40
C SER A 42 -14.80 7.30 -19.36
N ASP A 43 -15.13 7.32 -18.07
CA ASP A 43 -14.14 7.30 -16.99
C ASP A 43 -13.39 5.96 -16.93
N LEU A 44 -14.08 4.85 -17.18
CA LEU A 44 -13.49 3.51 -17.23
C LEU A 44 -12.61 3.32 -18.48
N ASP A 45 -13.03 3.85 -19.63
CA ASP A 45 -12.21 3.87 -20.85
C ASP A 45 -10.94 4.72 -20.64
N LEU A 46 -11.07 5.90 -20.02
CA LEU A 46 -9.92 6.71 -19.63
C LEU A 46 -9.00 5.94 -18.68
N TYR A 47 -9.55 5.32 -17.63
CA TYR A 47 -8.78 4.48 -16.70
C TYR A 47 -7.96 3.40 -17.42
N GLU A 48 -8.53 2.72 -18.41
CA GLU A 48 -7.83 1.69 -19.19
C GLU A 48 -6.59 2.26 -19.90
N THR A 49 -6.68 3.47 -20.45
CA THR A 49 -5.53 4.15 -21.09
C THR A 49 -4.42 4.56 -20.12
N LEU A 50 -4.79 4.80 -18.85
CA LEU A 50 -3.88 5.21 -17.78
C LEU A 50 -3.13 4.03 -17.16
N LEU A 51 -3.53 2.79 -17.44
CA LEU A 51 -2.85 1.60 -16.94
C LEU A 51 -1.56 1.29 -17.73
N PRO A 52 -0.60 0.61 -17.10
CA PRO A 52 0.60 0.11 -17.79
C PRO A 52 0.24 -0.96 -18.83
N GLU A 53 1.12 -1.20 -19.79
CA GLU A 53 0.93 -2.24 -20.80
C GLU A 53 0.73 -3.62 -20.17
N GLY A 54 -0.31 -4.35 -20.58
CA GLY A 54 -0.70 -5.63 -19.96
C GLY A 54 -1.37 -5.49 -18.58
N GLY A 55 -1.68 -4.26 -18.16
CA GLY A 55 -2.42 -3.96 -16.94
C GLY A 55 -1.71 -4.33 -15.64
N VAL A 56 -2.46 -4.23 -14.54
CA VAL A 56 -1.98 -4.55 -13.18
C VAL A 56 -2.36 -5.97 -12.73
N ALA A 57 -3.26 -6.66 -13.46
CA ALA A 57 -3.75 -7.99 -13.10
C ALA A 57 -2.62 -9.04 -12.99
N ARG A 58 -1.66 -8.97 -13.92
CA ARG A 58 -0.45 -9.79 -13.95
C ARG A 58 0.33 -9.81 -12.63
N LEU A 59 0.27 -8.74 -11.85
CA LEU A 59 0.99 -8.62 -10.57
C LEU A 59 0.42 -9.54 -9.50
N PHE A 60 -0.91 -9.65 -9.42
CA PHE A 60 -1.57 -10.49 -8.43
C PHE A 60 -1.88 -11.88 -8.95
N GLU A 61 -2.08 -12.08 -10.25
CA GLU A 61 -2.31 -13.40 -10.86
C GLU A 61 -1.07 -14.30 -10.79
N SER A 62 0.12 -13.71 -10.76
CA SER A 62 1.38 -14.46 -10.68
C SER A 62 1.44 -15.40 -9.48
N LYS A 63 1.86 -16.64 -9.74
CA LYS A 63 2.10 -17.68 -8.71
C LYS A 63 3.41 -17.46 -7.95
N ASP A 64 4.28 -16.59 -8.44
CA ASP A 64 5.59 -16.28 -7.86
C ASP A 64 5.59 -14.88 -7.26
N CYS A 65 6.51 -14.61 -6.33
CA CYS A 65 6.65 -13.31 -5.67
C CYS A 65 7.14 -12.22 -6.64
N GLN A 66 6.45 -11.07 -6.68
CA GLN A 66 6.87 -9.92 -7.48
C GLN A 66 8.12 -9.21 -6.95
N PHE A 67 8.49 -9.45 -5.69
CA PHE A 67 9.58 -8.72 -5.03
C PHE A 67 10.92 -9.47 -5.03
N CYS A 68 10.98 -10.75 -5.42
CA CYS A 68 12.24 -11.49 -5.45
C CYS A 68 13.09 -11.07 -6.67
N LYS A 69 14.37 -10.75 -6.44
CA LYS A 69 15.37 -10.50 -7.51
C LYS A 69 16.14 -11.76 -7.91
N THR A 70 16.14 -12.78 -7.06
CA THR A 70 16.80 -14.05 -7.33
C THR A 70 16.15 -14.78 -8.51
N GLN A 71 16.94 -15.56 -9.26
CA GLN A 71 16.43 -16.36 -10.38
C GLN A 71 15.31 -17.30 -9.93
N VAL A 72 15.50 -17.98 -8.80
CA VAL A 72 14.45 -18.77 -8.15
C VAL A 72 13.61 -17.84 -7.28
N LYS A 73 12.38 -17.55 -7.72
CA LYS A 73 11.42 -16.74 -6.97
C LYS A 73 10.67 -17.57 -5.95
N GLY A 74 10.37 -16.97 -4.79
CA GLY A 74 9.51 -17.61 -3.78
C GLY A 74 8.05 -17.68 -4.26
N LYS A 75 7.34 -18.76 -3.91
CA LYS A 75 5.92 -18.91 -4.25
C LYS A 75 5.02 -17.90 -3.52
N ARG A 76 3.95 -17.45 -4.18
CA ARG A 76 2.93 -16.55 -3.62
C ARG A 76 2.29 -17.20 -2.39
N ARG A 77 2.29 -16.48 -1.26
CA ARG A 77 1.64 -16.87 -0.01
C ARG A 77 0.70 -15.78 0.54
N GLY A 78 0.55 -14.69 -0.19
CA GLY A 78 -0.34 -13.58 0.10
C GLY A 78 -0.15 -12.47 -0.93
N TYR A 79 -0.67 -11.29 -0.60
CA TYR A 79 -0.65 -10.11 -1.47
C TYR A 79 -0.14 -8.89 -0.69
N ALA A 80 0.74 -8.13 -1.33
CA ALA A 80 1.08 -6.77 -0.94
C ALA A 80 0.21 -5.82 -1.74
N ILE A 81 -0.40 -4.83 -1.07
CA ILE A 81 -1.35 -3.90 -1.66
C ILE A 81 -0.76 -2.50 -1.53
N LEU A 82 -0.67 -1.82 -2.66
CA LEU A 82 -0.24 -0.44 -2.77
C LEU A 82 -1.38 0.40 -3.32
N ASP A 83 -1.92 1.30 -2.52
CA ASP A 83 -2.96 2.21 -2.98
C ASP A 83 -2.34 3.36 -3.79
N MET A 84 -2.71 3.42 -5.07
CA MET A 84 -2.27 4.45 -6.01
C MET A 84 -3.45 5.31 -6.43
N ALA A 85 -3.18 6.60 -6.62
CA ALA A 85 -4.13 7.60 -7.05
C ALA A 85 -3.67 8.27 -8.34
N HIS A 86 -4.62 8.58 -9.20
CA HIS A 86 -4.44 9.35 -10.43
C HIS A 86 -5.34 10.60 -10.37
N PRO A 87 -4.88 11.78 -10.81
CA PRO A 87 -5.69 13.00 -10.78
C PRO A 87 -6.86 12.99 -11.77
N GLU A 88 -6.79 12.14 -12.80
CA GLU A 88 -7.88 11.95 -13.76
C GLU A 88 -8.83 10.81 -13.37
N PRO A 89 -10.14 10.91 -13.70
CA PRO A 89 -10.80 12.03 -14.38
C PRO A 89 -10.86 13.29 -13.48
N ARG A 90 -10.68 14.47 -14.08
CA ARG A 90 -10.65 15.73 -13.30
C ARG A 90 -12.05 16.03 -12.77
N ARG A 91 -12.20 15.96 -11.44
CA ARG A 91 -13.43 16.37 -10.74
C ARG A 91 -13.22 17.70 -10.05
N VAL A 92 -14.30 18.43 -9.81
CA VAL A 92 -14.30 19.62 -8.94
C VAL A 92 -14.90 19.23 -7.60
N GLN A 93 -14.25 19.60 -6.49
CA GLN A 93 -14.84 19.50 -5.17
C GLN A 93 -15.27 20.88 -4.68
N LYS A 94 -16.38 20.91 -3.93
CA LYS A 94 -16.75 22.10 -3.15
C LYS A 94 -15.70 22.34 -2.06
N TRP A 95 -15.36 23.59 -1.86
CA TRP A 95 -14.50 24.09 -0.79
C TRP A 95 -15.13 25.35 -0.19
N LEU A 96 -14.60 25.79 0.96
CA LEU A 96 -15.19 26.82 1.82
C LEU A 96 -15.57 28.12 1.08
N PHE A 97 -14.86 28.44 0.00
CA PHE A 97 -15.10 29.65 -0.81
C PHE A 97 -15.07 29.37 -2.33
N GLY A 98 -15.64 28.25 -2.78
CA GLY A 98 -15.82 27.99 -4.22
C GLY A 98 -15.57 26.54 -4.60
N THR A 99 -15.12 26.33 -5.84
CA THR A 99 -14.75 25.01 -6.36
C THR A 99 -13.25 24.92 -6.53
N ARG A 100 -12.68 23.77 -6.18
CA ARG A 100 -11.27 23.46 -6.46
C ARG A 100 -11.18 22.13 -7.21
N PRO A 101 -10.20 21.95 -8.10
CA PRO A 101 -9.95 20.64 -8.70
C PRO A 101 -9.66 19.62 -7.60
N ALA A 102 -10.31 18.47 -7.66
CA ALA A 102 -10.04 17.33 -6.81
C ALA A 102 -8.62 16.84 -7.10
N ARG A 103 -7.85 16.56 -6.04
CA ARG A 103 -6.47 16.06 -6.17
C ARG A 103 -6.41 14.61 -6.64
N ILE A 104 -7.51 13.88 -6.49
CA ILE A 104 -7.64 12.46 -6.83
C ILE A 104 -8.92 12.33 -7.66
N GLY A 105 -8.77 11.82 -8.89
CA GLY A 105 -9.87 11.42 -9.74
C GLY A 105 -10.16 9.93 -9.58
N THR A 106 -9.16 9.09 -9.87
CA THR A 106 -9.23 7.63 -9.76
C THR A 106 -8.26 7.11 -8.71
N MET A 107 -8.67 6.04 -8.01
CA MET A 107 -7.85 5.33 -7.04
C MET A 107 -7.95 3.82 -7.30
N ILE A 108 -6.81 3.12 -7.28
CA ILE A 108 -6.80 1.66 -7.36
C ILE A 108 -5.89 1.02 -6.30
N PRO A 109 -6.31 -0.11 -5.73
CA PRO A 109 -5.44 -0.94 -4.89
C PRO A 109 -4.59 -1.84 -5.80
N VAL A 110 -3.33 -1.46 -6.03
CA VAL A 110 -2.41 -2.28 -6.82
C VAL A 110 -1.95 -3.47 -5.99
N GLN A 111 -2.43 -4.67 -6.35
CA GLN A 111 -2.13 -5.90 -5.63
C GLN A 111 -0.97 -6.64 -6.30
N MET A 112 0.01 -7.09 -5.51
CA MET A 112 1.17 -7.84 -5.98
C MET A 112 1.34 -9.12 -5.18
N SER A 113 1.63 -10.22 -5.85
CA SER A 113 1.95 -11.50 -5.21
C SER A 113 3.21 -11.39 -4.35
N VAL A 114 3.14 -11.88 -3.10
CA VAL A 114 4.27 -11.83 -2.16
C VAL A 114 4.50 -13.18 -1.47
N CYS A 115 5.77 -13.58 -1.31
CA CYS A 115 6.16 -14.76 -0.53
C CYS A 115 6.33 -14.42 0.96
N THR A 116 6.37 -15.43 1.82
CA THR A 116 6.56 -15.24 3.28
C THR A 116 7.85 -14.50 3.63
N LYS A 117 8.95 -14.80 2.92
CA LYS A 117 10.27 -14.19 3.14
C LYS A 117 10.24 -12.68 2.85
N CYS A 118 9.77 -12.26 1.67
CA CYS A 118 9.66 -10.85 1.31
C CYS A 118 8.67 -10.10 2.21
N ARG A 119 7.51 -10.71 2.52
CA ARG A 119 6.53 -10.12 3.45
C ARG A 119 7.16 -9.85 4.81
N ARG A 120 7.87 -10.81 5.40
CA ARG A 120 8.53 -10.64 6.71
C ARG A 120 9.55 -9.50 6.68
N ARG A 121 10.33 -9.38 5.60
CA ARG A 121 11.32 -8.31 5.42
C ARG A 121 10.68 -6.94 5.31
N PHE A 122 9.60 -6.78 4.53
CA PHE A 122 8.84 -5.52 4.49
C PHE A 122 8.30 -5.12 5.86
N LEU A 123 7.68 -6.07 6.58
CA LEU A 123 7.17 -5.81 7.93
C LEU A 123 8.31 -5.42 8.88
N MET A 124 9.46 -6.10 8.83
CA MET A 124 10.64 -5.71 9.62
C MET A 124 11.08 -4.28 9.29
N MET A 125 11.14 -3.90 8.01
CA MET A 125 11.51 -2.54 7.60
C MET A 125 10.49 -1.48 8.07
N GLU A 126 9.22 -1.83 8.19
CA GLU A 126 8.18 -0.91 8.67
C GLU A 126 8.18 -0.79 10.20
N TYR A 127 8.32 -1.91 10.92
CA TYR A 127 8.16 -1.94 12.37
C TYR A 127 9.45 -1.70 13.16
N LEU A 128 10.64 -2.08 12.66
CA LEU A 128 11.90 -1.91 13.41
C LEU A 128 12.19 -0.46 13.84
N PRO A 129 11.99 0.56 13.00
CA PRO A 129 12.19 1.95 13.40
C PRO A 129 11.31 2.42 14.56
N VAL A 130 10.20 1.73 14.82
CA VAL A 130 9.25 2.05 15.90
C VAL A 130 9.43 1.13 17.11
N VAL A 131 9.60 -0.17 16.88
CA VAL A 131 9.74 -1.17 17.95
C VAL A 131 11.03 -0.98 18.74
N VAL A 132 12.15 -0.68 18.07
CA VAL A 132 13.44 -0.51 18.75
C VAL A 132 13.40 0.64 19.76
N PRO A 133 12.96 1.87 19.41
CA PRO A 133 12.84 2.96 20.38
C PRO A 133 11.89 2.67 21.52
N VAL A 134 10.75 2.00 21.25
CA VAL A 134 9.77 1.65 22.27
C VAL A 134 10.37 0.68 23.29
N VAL A 135 11.07 -0.37 22.83
CA VAL A 135 11.73 -1.34 23.70
C VAL A 135 12.86 -0.68 24.49
N VAL A 136 13.71 0.12 23.85
CA VAL A 136 14.80 0.85 24.52
C VAL A 136 14.25 1.82 25.56
N GLY A 137 13.23 2.60 25.22
CA GLY A 137 12.58 3.54 26.14
C GLY A 137 11.93 2.83 27.31
N PHE A 138 11.30 1.68 27.10
CA PHE A 138 10.72 0.86 28.18
C PHE A 138 11.80 0.32 29.13
N ILE A 139 12.89 -0.24 28.58
CA ILE A 139 14.03 -0.73 29.38
C ILE A 139 14.68 0.44 30.15
N ALA A 140 14.92 1.58 29.49
CA ALA A 140 15.50 2.75 30.13
C ALA A 140 14.64 3.28 31.28
N LEU A 141 13.31 3.25 31.12
CA LEU A 141 12.38 3.66 32.17
C LEU A 141 12.52 2.77 33.41
N ILE A 142 12.61 1.45 33.21
CA ILE A 142 12.84 0.49 34.31
C ILE A 142 14.18 0.80 34.99
N VAL A 143 15.25 0.94 34.21
CA VAL A 143 16.61 1.17 34.73
C VAL A 143 16.67 2.47 35.54
N VAL A 144 16.13 3.57 35.01
CA VAL A 144 16.14 4.88 35.67
C VAL A 144 15.23 4.94 36.91
N SER A 145 14.27 4.02 37.03
CA SER A 145 13.41 3.92 38.22
C SER A 145 14.09 3.20 39.40
N MET A 146 15.18 2.47 39.16
CA MET A 146 15.92 1.77 40.22
C MET A 146 16.63 2.77 41.12
N ASP A 147 16.54 2.60 42.45
CA ASP A 147 17.14 3.54 43.41
C ASP A 147 18.64 3.78 43.18
N ALA A 148 19.37 2.74 42.77
CA ALA A 148 20.80 2.81 42.45
C ALA A 148 21.14 3.78 41.30
N VAL A 149 20.20 4.04 40.40
CA VAL A 149 20.37 4.94 39.24
C VAL A 149 19.63 6.25 39.46
N LYS A 150 18.43 6.18 40.05
CA LYS A 150 17.58 7.35 40.32
C LYS A 150 18.22 8.33 41.29
N ASN A 151 18.68 7.84 42.45
CA ASN A 151 19.20 8.70 43.52
C ASN A 151 20.38 9.56 43.05
N PRO A 152 21.44 9.01 42.42
CA PRO A 152 22.56 9.84 41.94
C PRO A 152 22.15 10.82 40.82
N LEU A 153 21.13 10.50 40.03
CA LEU A 153 20.61 11.43 39.02
C LEU A 153 19.83 12.59 39.68
N VAL A 154 18.97 12.29 40.66
CA VAL A 154 18.19 13.30 41.39
C VAL A 154 19.10 14.27 42.15
N ASP A 155 20.22 13.79 42.68
CA ASP A 155 21.24 14.63 43.33
C ASP A 155 21.82 15.71 42.39
N LEU A 156 21.87 15.42 41.08
CA LEU A 156 22.29 16.38 40.07
C LEU A 156 21.18 17.38 39.73
N SER A 157 19.98 16.87 39.48
CA SER A 157 18.76 17.66 39.37
C SER A 157 17.53 16.76 39.46
N MET A 158 16.43 17.29 39.98
CA MET A 158 15.15 16.58 40.06
C MET A 158 14.68 16.03 38.69
N PHE A 159 15.04 16.69 37.58
CA PHE A 159 14.63 16.31 36.22
C PHE A 159 15.66 15.43 35.47
N ALA A 160 16.84 15.17 36.03
CA ALA A 160 17.88 14.38 35.38
C ALA A 160 17.45 12.93 35.03
N PRO A 161 16.68 12.20 35.88
CA PRO A 161 16.14 10.89 35.51
C PRO A 161 15.29 10.94 34.23
N PHE A 162 14.39 11.93 34.14
CA PHE A 162 13.55 12.12 32.96
C PHE A 162 14.39 12.47 31.72
N GLY A 163 15.38 13.35 31.87
CA GLY A 163 16.32 13.69 30.80
C GLY A 163 17.10 12.46 30.29
N ALA A 164 17.61 11.63 31.20
CA ALA A 164 18.32 10.40 30.85
C ALA A 164 17.45 9.42 30.06
N TRP A 165 16.18 9.28 30.44
CA TRP A 165 15.21 8.47 29.71
C TRP A 165 14.94 8.99 28.29
N ILE A 166 14.77 10.30 28.13
CA ILE A 166 14.62 10.92 26.80
C ILE A 166 15.84 10.64 25.93
N VAL A 167 17.04 10.85 26.46
CA VAL A 167 18.30 10.62 25.72
C VAL A 167 18.41 9.16 25.29
N ALA A 168 18.13 8.21 26.19
CA ALA A 168 18.14 6.78 25.85
C ALA A 168 17.13 6.43 24.74
N THR A 169 15.93 7.00 24.80
CA THR A 169 14.90 6.79 23.77
C THR A 169 15.33 7.35 22.42
N LEU A 170 15.93 8.55 22.40
CA LEU A 170 16.49 9.16 21.18
C LEU A 170 17.63 8.32 20.59
N LEU A 171 18.50 7.76 21.43
CA LEU A 171 19.52 6.80 20.98
C LEU A 171 18.87 5.54 20.38
N GLY A 172 17.77 5.08 20.96
CA GLY A 172 16.94 4.01 20.38
C GLY A 172 16.39 4.35 18.99
N VAL A 173 15.95 5.59 18.75
CA VAL A 173 15.51 6.07 17.41
C VAL A 173 16.64 5.99 16.40
N ILE A 174 17.83 6.46 16.76
CA ILE A 174 19.01 6.41 15.90
C ILE A 174 19.38 4.94 15.61
N ALA A 175 19.46 4.10 16.64
CA ALA A 175 19.76 2.68 16.50
C ALA A 175 18.75 1.95 15.61
N GLY A 176 17.45 2.17 15.84
CA GLY A 176 16.38 1.57 15.04
C GLY A 176 16.48 1.94 13.56
N LYS A 177 16.81 3.20 13.25
CA LYS A 177 17.07 3.65 11.88
C LYS A 177 18.29 2.96 11.27
N LEU A 178 19.43 2.97 11.96
CA LEU A 178 20.68 2.38 11.47
C LEU A 178 20.57 0.88 11.21
N ILE A 179 19.92 0.14 12.12
CA ILE A 179 19.65 -1.30 11.95
C ILE A 179 18.79 -1.52 10.71
N THR A 180 17.73 -0.74 10.57
CA THR A 180 16.80 -0.89 9.44
C THR A 180 17.48 -0.59 8.11
N ASP A 181 18.27 0.49 8.03
CA ASP A 181 19.02 0.87 6.82
C ASP A 181 20.14 -0.14 6.50
N GLY A 182 20.73 -0.77 7.51
CA GLY A 182 21.68 -1.88 7.34
C GLY A 182 21.02 -3.12 6.74
N LEU A 183 19.87 -3.54 7.30
CA LEU A 183 19.09 -4.67 6.80
C LEU A 183 18.58 -4.43 5.39
N GLU A 184 18.08 -3.23 5.10
CA GLU A 184 17.62 -2.85 3.77
C GLU A 184 18.75 -2.99 2.74
N ARG A 185 19.95 -2.47 3.04
CA ARG A 185 21.13 -2.60 2.16
C ARG A 185 21.49 -4.06 1.88
N GLY A 186 21.40 -4.92 2.90
CA GLY A 186 21.61 -6.36 2.73
C GLY A 186 20.54 -7.02 1.85
N TRP A 187 19.27 -6.69 2.09
CA TRP A 187 18.14 -7.30 1.40
C TRP A 187 17.94 -6.82 -0.04
N ARG A 188 18.41 -5.61 -0.38
CA ARG A 188 18.38 -5.06 -1.76
C ARG A 188 19.01 -5.97 -2.81
N LYS A 189 19.94 -6.84 -2.41
CA LYS A 189 20.57 -7.85 -3.28
C LYS A 189 19.63 -8.99 -3.67
N GLU A 190 18.71 -9.37 -2.78
CA GLU A 190 17.83 -10.52 -2.96
C GLU A 190 16.38 -10.13 -3.30
N MET A 191 15.97 -8.91 -2.96
CA MET A 191 14.60 -8.45 -3.18
C MET A 191 14.55 -6.97 -3.55
N GLU A 192 13.46 -6.59 -4.20
CA GLU A 192 13.08 -5.19 -4.33
C GLU A 192 12.54 -4.69 -2.98
N THR A 193 13.32 -3.86 -2.29
CA THR A 193 12.96 -3.29 -1.00
C THR A 193 12.14 -2.00 -1.13
N ASP A 194 12.15 -1.41 -2.32
CA ASP A 194 11.40 -0.20 -2.66
C ASP A 194 10.38 -0.54 -3.75
N VAL A 195 9.10 -0.58 -3.37
CA VAL A 195 8.01 -0.91 -4.29
C VAL A 195 7.95 0.01 -5.50
N MET A 196 8.37 1.27 -5.38
CA MET A 196 8.32 2.24 -6.46
C MET A 196 9.28 1.90 -7.60
N ARG A 197 10.29 1.06 -7.35
CA ARG A 197 11.23 0.56 -8.35
C ARG A 197 10.71 -0.65 -9.12
N HIS A 198 9.59 -1.23 -8.70
CA HIS A 198 8.99 -2.34 -9.42
C HIS A 198 8.61 -1.87 -10.83
N PRO A 199 8.98 -2.57 -11.93
CA PRO A 199 8.83 -2.06 -13.30
C PRO A 199 7.43 -1.57 -13.64
N VAL A 200 6.41 -2.33 -13.24
CA VAL A 200 4.99 -1.96 -13.47
C VAL A 200 4.57 -0.73 -12.67
N ILE A 201 5.10 -0.56 -11.45
CA ILE A 201 4.79 0.60 -10.61
C ILE A 201 5.51 1.83 -11.14
N ALA A 202 6.76 1.69 -11.59
CA ALA A 202 7.51 2.76 -12.24
C ALA A 202 6.80 3.25 -13.52
N GLU A 203 6.28 2.32 -14.32
CA GLU A 203 5.46 2.65 -15.50
C GLU A 203 4.17 3.39 -15.11
N MET A 204 3.48 2.95 -14.06
CA MET A 204 2.33 3.68 -13.50
C MET A 204 2.71 5.10 -13.08
N VAL A 205 3.84 5.28 -12.39
CA VAL A 205 4.32 6.63 -12.01
C VAL A 205 4.58 7.50 -13.24
N ASN A 206 5.21 6.94 -14.28
CA ASN A 206 5.42 7.65 -15.54
C ASN A 206 4.12 8.05 -16.23
N LYS A 207 3.04 7.26 -16.02
CA LYS A 207 1.68 7.57 -16.46
C LYS A 207 0.91 8.53 -15.54
N GLY A 208 1.53 9.08 -14.49
CA GLY A 208 0.92 10.07 -13.60
C GLY A 208 0.29 9.50 -12.33
N TRP A 209 0.45 8.21 -12.04
CA TRP A 209 -0.03 7.62 -10.79
C TRP A 209 0.89 7.95 -9.62
N THR A 210 0.31 8.19 -8.45
CA THR A 210 1.05 8.54 -7.22
C THR A 210 0.60 7.68 -6.05
N PRO A 211 1.50 7.25 -5.16
CA PRO A 211 1.11 6.55 -3.94
C PRO A 211 0.37 7.51 -3.00
N ILE A 212 -0.72 7.07 -2.39
CA ILE A 212 -1.51 7.92 -1.48
C ILE A 212 -0.73 8.25 -0.20
N THR A 213 0.09 7.31 0.27
CA THR A 213 0.87 7.50 1.48
C THR A 213 2.17 8.24 1.17
N ALA A 214 2.19 9.55 1.41
CA ALA A 214 3.37 10.43 1.27
C ALA A 214 4.37 10.29 2.44
N LYS A 215 4.63 9.06 2.93
CA LYS A 215 5.67 8.83 3.97
C LYS A 215 7.01 8.51 3.30
N SER A 216 8.10 8.67 4.05
CA SER A 216 9.48 8.36 3.62
C SER A 216 9.66 6.93 3.06
N ARG A 217 8.75 6.02 3.39
CA ARG A 217 8.56 4.73 2.72
C ARG A 217 7.08 4.56 2.37
N THR A 218 6.81 4.19 1.13
CA THR A 218 5.47 3.84 0.67
C THR A 218 4.97 2.64 1.48
N LYS A 219 3.83 2.81 2.17
CA LYS A 219 3.30 1.78 3.05
C LYS A 219 2.58 0.71 2.24
N LEU A 220 2.95 -0.55 2.45
CA LEU A 220 2.28 -1.71 1.87
C LEU A 220 1.31 -2.31 2.88
N LEU A 221 0.08 -2.57 2.45
CA LEU A 221 -0.85 -3.40 3.21
C LEU A 221 -0.64 -4.86 2.81
N PHE A 222 -0.81 -5.79 3.75
CA PHE A 222 -0.61 -7.22 3.48
C PHE A 222 -1.87 -8.01 3.76
N SER A 223 -2.32 -8.78 2.78
CA SER A 223 -3.45 -9.71 2.91
C SER A 223 -3.03 -11.15 2.59
N LYS A 224 -3.73 -12.12 3.18
CA LYS A 224 -3.61 -13.54 2.78
C LYS A 224 -4.43 -13.84 1.53
N SER A 225 -5.56 -13.17 1.36
CA SER A 225 -6.49 -13.31 0.24
C SER A 225 -6.39 -12.14 -0.75
N ARG A 226 -6.77 -12.40 -1.99
CA ARG A 226 -6.90 -11.38 -3.03
C ARG A 226 -8.06 -10.44 -2.65
N LEU A 227 -7.91 -9.14 -2.85
CA LEU A 227 -9.06 -8.26 -2.96
C LEU A 227 -9.83 -8.69 -4.20
N ALA A 228 -11.06 -9.10 -3.97
CA ALA A 228 -11.92 -9.62 -5.02
C ALA A 228 -12.84 -8.54 -5.59
N LYS A 229 -12.93 -7.35 -4.98
CA LYS A 229 -13.92 -6.34 -5.38
C LYS A 229 -13.31 -4.99 -5.66
N GLY A 230 -13.82 -4.32 -6.70
CA GLY A 230 -13.48 -2.95 -7.05
C GLY A 230 -12.53 -2.83 -8.24
N LEU A 231 -12.32 -1.59 -8.68
CA LEU A 231 -11.48 -1.25 -9.83
C LEU A 231 -10.04 -1.74 -9.62
N GLY A 232 -9.44 -2.32 -10.67
CA GLY A 232 -8.07 -2.87 -10.61
C GLY A 232 -7.94 -4.21 -9.87
N THR A 233 -9.06 -4.86 -9.53
CA THR A 233 -9.08 -6.19 -8.88
C THR A 233 -9.62 -7.32 -9.76
N GLY A 234 -10.21 -6.96 -10.92
CA GLY A 234 -10.68 -7.89 -11.92
C GLY A 234 -9.53 -8.59 -12.65
N ASP A 235 -9.77 -9.83 -13.06
CA ASP A 235 -8.80 -10.61 -13.81
C ASP A 235 -8.54 -9.98 -15.19
N GLY A 236 -7.36 -10.17 -15.76
CA GLY A 236 -6.93 -9.51 -17.00
C GLY A 236 -7.62 -10.03 -18.28
N GLU A 237 -8.39 -11.11 -18.18
CA GLU A 237 -9.16 -11.67 -19.30
C GLU A 237 -10.46 -10.89 -19.51
N GLN A 238 -10.61 -10.30 -20.69
CA GLN A 238 -11.88 -9.76 -21.15
C GLN A 238 -12.90 -10.91 -21.24
N PRO A 239 -14.17 -10.72 -20.83
CA PRO A 239 -15.22 -11.69 -21.12
C PRO A 239 -15.25 -11.90 -22.63
N LEU A 240 -15.17 -13.17 -23.07
CA LEU A 240 -15.36 -13.54 -24.47
C LEU A 240 -16.66 -12.89 -24.99
N GLU A 241 -16.54 -12.10 -26.06
CA GLU A 241 -17.67 -11.50 -26.79
C GLU A 241 -18.69 -12.55 -27.26
#